data_AF-A0A965F3F4-F1
#
_entry.id   AF-A0A965F3F4-F1
#
_cell.length_a   1.000
_cell.length_b   1.000
_cell.length_c   1.000
_cell.angle_alpha   90.00
_cell.angle_beta   90.00
_cell.angle_gamma   90.00
#
_symmetry.space_group_name_H-M   'P 1'
#
loop_
_entity.id
_entity.type
_entity.pdbx_description
1 polymer ?
#
loop_
_entity_poly.entity_id
_entity_poly.type
_entity_poly.pdbx_seq_one_letter_code
_entity_poly.pdbx_strand_id
1 'polypeptide(L)'
;SGESRSIMVVRVRSDKRFRPIHRDQLLREINQYHCDKRWPRIYLRNVADIVEINCESQTDLAAGIHQDLLDDIIDRTIMGSKNFWKWLASRGIPGMHDDAVTE
;
A
#
# COMPACT_ATOMS: atom_id res chain seq x y z
N SER A 1 -28.26 -8.34 13.16
CA SER A 1 -26.91 -8.31 13.74
C SER A 1 -25.96 -8.92 12.73
N GLY A 2 -24.99 -8.16 12.20
CA GLY A 2 -24.00 -8.73 11.28
C GLY A 2 -22.99 -9.55 12.07
N GLU A 3 -22.69 -10.77 11.63
CA GLU A 3 -21.62 -11.60 12.21
C GLU A 3 -20.32 -10.81 12.27
N SER A 4 -19.76 -10.65 13.47
CA SER A 4 -18.38 -10.18 13.67
C SER A 4 -17.44 -11.22 13.08
N ARG A 5 -17.04 -11.02 11.83
CA ARG A 5 -15.98 -11.83 11.21
C ARG A 5 -14.64 -11.46 11.83
N SER A 6 -13.87 -12.46 12.24
CA SER A 6 -12.52 -12.29 12.78
C SER A 6 -11.52 -11.97 11.67
N ILE A 7 -11.62 -10.79 11.07
CA ILE A 7 -10.71 -10.36 10.01
C ILE A 7 -9.57 -9.54 10.62
N MET A 8 -8.35 -10.03 10.49
CA MET A 8 -7.17 -9.22 10.73
C MET A 8 -6.85 -8.39 9.49
N VAL A 9 -6.54 -7.12 9.70
CA VAL A 9 -6.07 -6.23 8.64
C VAL A 9 -4.72 -5.63 9.02
N VAL A 10 -3.71 -5.88 8.20
CA VAL A 10 -2.40 -5.22 8.29
C VAL A 10 -2.38 -4.11 7.25
N ARG A 11 -2.32 -2.85 7.69
CA ARG A 11 -2.22 -1.67 6.80
C ARG A 11 -0.88 -1.00 7.00
N VAL A 12 -0.21 -0.74 5.89
CA VAL A 12 1.02 0.08 5.85
C VAL A 12 0.72 1.35 5.07
N ARG A 13 1.03 2.48 5.71
CA ARG A 13 0.85 3.83 5.16
C ARG A 13 2.17 4.57 5.19
N SER A 14 2.36 5.45 4.22
CA SER A 14 3.42 6.46 4.22
C SER A 14 2.80 7.84 4.40
N ASP A 15 3.61 8.78 4.88
CA ASP A 15 3.40 10.22 4.87
C ASP A 15 3.53 10.85 3.46
N LYS A 16 4.11 10.15 2.48
CA LYS A 16 4.18 10.65 1.10
C LYS A 16 2.79 10.84 0.49
N ARG A 17 2.55 12.05 -0.05
CA ARG A 17 1.30 12.46 -0.71
C ARG A 17 1.59 12.85 -2.15
N PHE A 18 0.63 12.61 -3.03
CA PHE A 18 0.76 12.94 -4.45
C PHE A 18 -0.37 13.87 -4.89
N ARG A 19 -0.07 14.72 -5.87
CA ARG A 19 -1.08 15.55 -6.53
C ARG A 19 -2.03 14.67 -7.36
N PRO A 20 -3.33 15.02 -7.48
CA PRO A 20 -4.30 14.28 -8.28
C PRO A 20 -3.89 14.07 -9.74
N ILE A 21 -3.10 14.98 -10.31
CA ILE A 21 -2.57 14.87 -11.68
C ILE A 21 -1.69 13.62 -11.90
N HIS A 22 -1.05 13.09 -10.84
CA HIS A 22 -0.22 11.89 -10.94
C HIS A 22 -1.00 10.59 -10.79
N ARG A 23 -2.32 10.63 -10.53
CA ARG A 23 -3.14 9.45 -10.22
C ARG A 23 -3.00 8.33 -11.27
N ASP A 24 -3.13 8.66 -12.54
CA ASP A 24 -3.09 7.65 -13.61
C ASP A 24 -1.69 7.06 -13.78
N GLN A 25 -0.65 7.87 -13.56
CA GLN A 25 0.72 7.38 -13.54
C GLN A 25 0.95 6.43 -12.36
N LEU A 26 0.50 6.79 -11.15
CA LEU A 26 0.58 5.95 -9.97
C LEU A 26 -0.15 4.61 -10.16
N LEU A 27 -1.33 4.60 -10.79
CA LEU A 27 -2.05 3.35 -11.11
C LEU A 27 -1.27 2.47 -12.10
N ARG A 28 -0.68 3.06 -13.14
CA ARG A 28 0.17 2.31 -14.08
C ARG A 28 1.35 1.66 -13.36
N GLU A 29 2.01 2.41 -12.49
CA GLU A 29 3.13 1.89 -11.72
C GLU A 29 2.70 0.78 -10.75
N ILE A 30 1.58 0.94 -10.04
CA ILE A 30 1.02 -0.12 -9.17
C ILE A 30 0.72 -1.38 -9.99
N ASN A 31 0.09 -1.26 -11.15
CA ASN A 31 -0.21 -2.39 -12.01
C ASN A 31 1.07 -3.09 -12.50
N GLN A 32 2.09 -2.32 -12.88
CA GLN A 32 3.37 -2.85 -13.32
C GLN A 32 4.09 -3.60 -12.20
N TYR A 33 4.06 -3.10 -10.97
CA TYR A 33 4.60 -3.81 -9.82
C TYR A 33 3.88 -5.16 -9.59
N HIS A 34 2.57 -5.18 -9.81
CA HIS A 34 1.74 -6.37 -9.66
C HIS A 34 1.87 -7.41 -10.78
N CYS A 35 2.55 -7.10 -11.89
CA CYS A 35 2.91 -8.12 -12.87
C CYS A 35 3.82 -9.20 -12.27
N ASP A 36 4.70 -8.83 -11.35
CA ASP A 36 5.69 -9.73 -10.75
C ASP A 36 5.40 -10.08 -9.29
N LYS A 37 4.60 -9.26 -8.59
CA LYS A 37 4.39 -9.34 -7.13
C LYS A 37 2.92 -9.42 -6.79
N ARG A 38 2.54 -10.45 -6.02
CA ARG A 38 1.15 -10.66 -5.61
C ARG A 38 0.74 -9.85 -4.38
N TRP A 39 1.67 -9.61 -3.45
CA TRP A 39 1.38 -9.05 -2.13
C TRP A 39 2.30 -7.87 -1.81
N PRO A 40 1.84 -6.90 -1.01
CA PRO A 40 0.48 -6.74 -0.46
C PRO A 40 -0.51 -6.22 -1.51
N ARG A 41 -1.80 -6.09 -1.20
CA ARG A 41 -2.74 -5.33 -2.06
C ARG A 41 -2.37 -3.85 -2.00
N ILE A 42 -2.22 -3.21 -3.15
CA ILE A 42 -1.87 -1.79 -3.23
C ILE A 42 -2.99 -1.04 -3.92
N TYR A 43 -3.43 0.07 -3.33
CA TYR A 43 -4.51 0.88 -3.88
C TYR A 43 -4.32 2.37 -3.62
N LEU A 44 -4.90 3.17 -4.51
CA LEU A 44 -4.99 4.61 -4.34
C LEU A 44 -6.25 4.99 -3.57
N ARG A 45 -6.13 6.00 -2.72
CA ARG A 45 -7.25 6.66 -2.06
C ARG A 45 -7.14 8.15 -2.35
N ASN A 46 -8.17 8.71 -2.97
CA ASN A 46 -8.30 10.16 -3.11
C ASN A 46 -8.90 10.71 -1.80
N VAL A 47 -8.25 11.72 -1.22
CA VAL A 47 -8.71 12.40 -0.02
C VAL A 47 -8.64 13.89 -0.29
N ALA A 48 -9.78 14.55 -0.54
CA ALA A 48 -9.82 15.94 -1.01
C ALA A 48 -8.87 16.14 -2.21
N ASP A 49 -7.88 17.02 -2.07
CA ASP A 49 -6.92 17.40 -3.13
C ASP A 49 -5.61 16.59 -3.11
N ILE A 50 -5.58 15.46 -2.39
CA ILE A 50 -4.41 14.57 -2.31
C ILE A 50 -4.74 13.14 -2.73
N VAL A 51 -3.73 12.45 -3.24
CA VAL A 51 -3.75 11.02 -3.51
C VAL A 51 -2.81 10.32 -2.52
N GLU A 52 -3.37 9.37 -1.80
CA GLU A 52 -2.65 8.48 -0.87
C GLU A 52 -2.50 7.10 -1.49
N ILE A 53 -1.36 6.45 -1.24
CA ILE A 53 -1.17 5.04 -1.56
C ILE A 53 -1.24 4.23 -0.26
N ASN A 54 -2.08 3.21 -0.26
CA ASN A 54 -2.24 2.29 0.86
C ASN A 54 -1.82 0.89 0.44
N CYS A 55 -1.05 0.23 1.31
CA CYS A 55 -0.72 -1.17 1.18
C CYS A 55 -1.47 -1.94 2.27
N GLU A 56 -2.13 -3.04 1.92
CA GLU A 56 -2.99 -3.77 2.84
C GLU A 56 -2.97 -5.27 2.59
N SER A 57 -3.04 -6.04 3.67
CA SER A 57 -3.39 -7.45 3.66
C SER A 57 -4.56 -7.70 4.60
N GLN A 58 -5.50 -8.51 4.16
CA GLN A 58 -6.64 -8.95 4.96
C GLN A 58 -6.58 -10.46 5.09
N THR A 59 -6.75 -10.97 6.31
CA THR A 59 -6.71 -12.40 6.60
C THR A 59 -7.91 -12.76 7.47
N ASP A 60 -8.67 -13.75 7.03
CA ASP A 60 -9.75 -14.33 7.82
C ASP A 60 -9.16 -15.29 8.86
N LEU A 61 -9.42 -15.00 10.13
CA LEU A 61 -8.96 -15.77 11.29
C LEU A 61 -10.09 -16.63 11.89
N ALA A 62 -11.24 -16.76 11.23
CA ALA A 62 -12.38 -17.50 11.76
C ALA A 62 -12.06 -18.97 12.10
N ALA A 63 -11.13 -19.60 11.36
CA ALA A 63 -10.68 -20.97 11.60
C ALA A 63 -9.52 -21.09 12.62
N GLY A 64 -9.05 -19.97 13.19
CA GLY A 64 -7.79 -19.91 13.90
C GLY A 64 -6.58 -19.84 12.96
N ILE A 65 -5.43 -19.44 13.50
CA ILE A 65 -4.17 -19.32 12.75
C ILE A 65 -3.00 -19.76 13.64
N HIS A 66 -2.02 -20.43 13.05
CA HIS A 66 -0.76 -20.70 13.75
C HIS A 66 0.05 -19.40 13.86
N GLN A 67 0.70 -19.20 15.01
CA GLN A 67 1.49 -17.98 15.27
C GLN A 67 2.53 -17.73 14.17
N ASP A 68 3.26 -18.77 13.74
CA ASP A 68 4.28 -18.62 12.69
C ASP A 68 3.68 -18.13 11.35
N LEU A 69 2.46 -18.59 11.00
CA LEU A 69 1.79 -18.14 9.78
C LEU A 69 1.30 -16.69 9.92
N LEU A 70 0.85 -16.32 11.12
CA LEU A 70 0.45 -14.95 11.44
C LEU A 70 1.63 -13.99 11.27
N ASP A 71 2.78 -14.33 11.86
CA ASP A 71 4.01 -13.54 11.78
C ASP A 71 4.48 -13.44 10.32
N ASP A 72 4.46 -14.54 9.58
CA ASP A 72 4.78 -14.56 8.14
C ASP A 72 3.91 -13.61 7.31
N ILE A 73 2.60 -13.55 7.59
CA ILE A 73 1.67 -12.67 6.89
C ILE A 73 1.98 -11.20 7.20
N ILE A 74 2.24 -10.88 8.47
CA ILE A 74 2.58 -9.53 8.92
C ILE A 74 3.89 -9.10 8.25
N ASP A 75 4.94 -9.92 8.35
CA ASP A 75 6.26 -9.63 7.79
C ASP A 75 6.23 -9.47 6.28
N ARG A 76 5.55 -10.37 5.56
CA ARG A 76 5.39 -10.25 4.10
C ARG A 76 4.65 -8.98 3.71
N THR A 77 3.66 -8.56 4.49
CA THR A 77 2.92 -7.33 4.24
C THR A 77 3.79 -6.10 4.45
N ILE A 78 4.52 -6.03 5.56
CA ILE A 78 5.40 -4.90 5.88
C ILE A 78 6.56 -4.82 4.87
N MET A 79 7.24 -5.95 4.61
CA MET A 79 8.36 -6.01 3.68
C MET A 79 7.93 -5.78 2.24
N GLY A 80 6.81 -6.34 1.82
CA GLY A 80 6.25 -6.10 0.49
C GLY A 80 5.87 -4.63 0.29
N SER A 81 5.26 -3.99 1.30
CA SER A 81 4.96 -2.55 1.28
C SER A 81 6.23 -1.71 1.16
N LYS A 82 7.26 -2.01 1.96
CA LYS A 82 8.57 -1.33 1.90
C LYS A 82 9.23 -1.49 0.52
N ASN A 83 9.19 -2.68 -0.05
CA ASN A 83 9.74 -2.96 -1.38
C ASN A 83 8.99 -2.21 -2.47
N PHE A 84 7.65 -2.14 -2.39
CA PHE A 84 6.86 -1.31 -3.28
C PHE A 84 7.26 0.16 -3.19
N TRP A 85 7.38 0.74 -1.99
CA TRP A 85 7.77 2.15 -1.84
C TRP A 85 9.16 2.45 -2.41
N LYS A 86 10.13 1.55 -2.22
CA LYS A 86 11.46 1.67 -2.86
C LYS A 86 11.36 1.62 -4.38
N TRP A 87 10.54 0.71 -4.90
CA TRP A 87 10.31 0.58 -6.34
C TRP A 87 9.60 1.81 -6.92
N LEU A 88 8.64 2.38 -6.20
CA LEU A 88 7.94 3.59 -6.64
C LEU A 88 8.87 4.81 -6.60
N ALA A 89 9.73 4.90 -5.58
CA ALA A 89 10.71 5.98 -5.47
C ALA A 89 11.67 6.01 -6.67
N SER A 90 12.06 4.86 -7.22
CA SER A 90 12.92 4.81 -8.40
C SER A 90 12.24 5.27 -9.71
N ARG A 91 10.94 5.52 -9.69
CA ARG A 91 10.17 6.07 -10.83
C ARG A 91 10.11 7.59 -10.84
N GLY A 92 10.62 8.26 -9.82
CA GLY A 92 10.76 9.72 -9.79
C GLY A 92 9.44 10.49 -9.84
N ILE A 93 8.33 9.90 -9.40
CA ILE A 93 7.05 10.62 -9.32
C ILE A 93 7.12 11.59 -8.13
N PRO A 94 7.00 12.91 -8.36
CA PRO A 94 7.16 13.90 -7.30
C PRO A 94 6.04 13.76 -6.27
N GLY A 95 6.41 13.74 -4.99
CA GLY A 95 5.47 13.94 -3.91
C GLY A 95 5.20 15.42 -3.69
N MET A 96 4.09 15.76 -3.04
CA MET A 96 3.73 17.16 -2.76
C MET A 96 4.73 17.89 -1.86
N HIS A 97 5.51 17.18 -1.04
CA HIS A 97 6.60 17.77 -0.25
C HIS A 97 7.89 17.98 -1.06
N ASP A 98 8.04 17.31 -2.20
CA ASP A 98 9.24 17.39 -3.05
C ASP A 98 9.22 18.66 -3.94
N ASP A 99 8.05 19.29 -4.10
CA ASP A 99 7.84 20.50 -4.93
C ASP A 99 8.24 21.81 -4.23
N ALA A 100 8.74 21.76 -2.99
CA ALA A 100 9.11 22.95 -2.19
C ALA A 100 10.59 23.37 -2.36
N VAL A 101 11.34 22.74 -3.27
CA VAL A 101 12.76 23.05 -3.49
C VAL A 101 13.00 23.35 -4.97
N THR A 102 12.40 24.44 -5.45
CA THR A 102 12.90 25.16 -6.64
C THR A 102 12.30 26.57 -6.67
N GLU A 103 12.93 27.48 -5.93
CA GLU A 103 13.00 28.91 -6.25
C GLU A 103 14.48 29.32 -6.32
#